data_AF-A0A3R6JTL1-F1
#
_entry.id   AF-A0A3R6JTL1-F1
#
_cell.length_a   1.000
_cell.length_b   1.000
_cell.length_c   1.000
_cell.angle_alpha   90.00
_cell.angle_beta   90.00
_cell.angle_gamma   90.00
#
_symmetry.space_group_name_H-M   'P 1'
#
loop_
_entity.id
_entity.type
_entity.pdbx_description
1 polymer ?
#
loop_
_entity_poly.entity_id
_entity_poly.type
_entity_poly.pdbx_seq_one_letter_code
_entity_poly.pdbx_strand_id
1 'polypeptide(L)'
;MKQNRVCYYIEDSQFGMYVSYGIYEYKTTCTHKVSRLKAPEIRLINGVPFDDFQSETEFKKVPKGWTYSTDLYTVTEDLEKKDKINAAMKGRSIKNPLDIQWLFDNGYLVKMENVEPIIEPEFNHNTYRLVKKYPAWTQCYGSHNDAYPNEVFETYEDAEKRMNEIKEIRHRKAVECALLDFYEDLEWALEKYEAEHGGREIEEIRQKILARPHLDDTMFRYYKGEILVVSREAHRKDTHIEWEKIA
;
A
#
# COMPACT_ATOMS: atom_id res chain seq x y z
N MET A 1 -14.69 -20.72 4.78
CA MET A 1 -13.24 -20.99 4.94
C MET A 1 -12.98 -21.96 6.10
N LYS A 2 -11.99 -22.84 5.98
CA LYS A 2 -11.52 -23.73 7.06
C LYS A 2 -10.35 -23.09 7.82
N GLN A 3 -10.25 -23.35 9.12
CA GLN A 3 -9.11 -22.92 9.96
C GLN A 3 -7.78 -23.44 9.41
N ASN A 4 -6.72 -22.64 9.52
CA ASN A 4 -5.35 -23.01 9.12
C ASN A 4 -5.23 -23.41 7.63
N ARG A 5 -6.06 -22.82 6.77
CA ARG A 5 -5.95 -22.96 5.33
C ARG A 5 -5.52 -21.65 4.70
N VAL A 6 -4.77 -21.77 3.61
CA VAL A 6 -4.47 -20.64 2.75
C VAL A 6 -5.77 -20.03 2.23
N CYS A 7 -5.84 -18.71 2.28
CA CYS A 7 -6.88 -17.92 1.64
C CYS A 7 -6.26 -16.70 0.96
N TYR A 8 -7.03 -16.11 0.05
CA TYR A 8 -6.72 -14.85 -0.61
C TYR A 8 -7.61 -13.74 -0.08
N TYR A 9 -7.12 -12.52 -0.13
CA TYR A 9 -7.87 -11.32 0.25
C TYR A 9 -7.31 -10.12 -0.49
N ILE A 10 -8.09 -9.04 -0.51
CA ILE A 10 -7.73 -7.83 -1.24
C ILE A 10 -7.11 -6.85 -0.25
N GLU A 11 -5.91 -6.37 -0.56
CA GLU A 11 -5.26 -5.29 0.17
C GLU A 11 -5.32 -4.01 -0.65
N ASP A 12 -5.60 -2.91 0.04
CA ASP A 12 -5.63 -1.58 -0.52
C ASP A 12 -4.57 -0.73 0.18
N SER A 13 -3.60 -0.25 -0.58
CA SER A 13 -2.44 0.47 -0.07
C SER A 13 -2.23 1.76 -0.85
N GLN A 14 -1.30 2.61 -0.39
CA GLN A 14 -0.86 3.78 -1.13
C GLN A 14 -0.30 3.46 -2.52
N PHE A 15 0.14 2.22 -2.75
CA PHE A 15 0.67 1.74 -4.04
C PHE A 15 -0.42 1.12 -4.93
N GLY A 16 -1.68 1.18 -4.49
CA GLY A 16 -2.83 0.61 -5.17
C GLY A 16 -3.34 -0.68 -4.52
N MET A 17 -4.34 -1.25 -5.18
CA MET A 17 -5.07 -2.43 -4.72
C MET A 17 -4.58 -3.71 -5.42
N TYR A 18 -4.28 -4.73 -4.63
CA TYR A 18 -3.72 -6.01 -5.06
C TYR A 18 -4.30 -7.19 -4.28
N VAL A 19 -4.17 -8.40 -4.84
CA VAL A 19 -4.53 -9.65 -4.17
C VAL A 19 -3.36 -10.13 -3.34
N SER A 20 -3.60 -10.36 -2.06
CA SER A 20 -2.66 -10.92 -1.08
C SER A 20 -3.14 -12.29 -0.60
N TYR A 21 -2.28 -12.99 0.13
CA TYR A 21 -2.56 -14.33 0.67
C TYR A 21 -2.09 -14.48 2.11
N GLY A 22 -2.68 -15.44 2.82
CA GLY A 22 -2.30 -15.74 4.20
C GLY A 22 -3.03 -16.96 4.73
N ILE A 23 -2.91 -17.19 6.04
CA ILE A 23 -3.59 -18.29 6.72
C ILE A 23 -4.84 -17.76 7.41
N TYR A 24 -5.99 -18.34 7.05
CA TYR A 24 -7.26 -18.02 7.69
C TYR A 24 -7.31 -18.54 9.13
N GLU A 25 -7.63 -17.64 10.06
CA GLU A 25 -7.80 -17.95 11.47
C GLU A 25 -9.09 -17.36 12.05
N TYR A 26 -9.88 -18.18 12.72
CA TYR A 26 -10.97 -17.74 13.58
C TYR A 26 -10.40 -17.06 14.82
N LYS A 27 -10.93 -15.86 15.12
CA LYS A 27 -10.63 -15.13 16.36
C LYS A 27 -11.79 -15.22 17.34
N THR A 28 -13.03 -15.07 16.86
CA THR A 28 -14.27 -15.30 17.61
C THR A 28 -15.38 -15.83 16.70
N THR A 29 -16.58 -16.06 17.23
CA THR A 29 -17.78 -16.50 16.48
C THR A 29 -18.13 -15.60 15.29
N CYS A 30 -17.81 -14.31 15.36
CA CYS A 30 -18.15 -13.33 14.31
C CYS A 30 -16.92 -12.60 13.76
N THR A 31 -15.71 -12.95 14.18
CA THR A 31 -14.48 -12.31 13.70
C THR A 31 -13.46 -13.33 13.24
N HIS A 32 -12.92 -13.08 12.05
CA HIS A 32 -11.79 -13.81 11.51
C HIS A 32 -10.62 -12.85 11.35
N LYS A 33 -9.44 -13.44 11.25
CA LYS A 33 -8.21 -12.75 10.85
C LYS A 33 -7.50 -13.61 9.82
N VAL A 34 -6.63 -12.99 9.04
CA VAL A 34 -5.73 -13.67 8.13
C VAL A 34 -4.32 -13.35 8.57
N SER A 35 -3.58 -14.34 9.05
CA SER A 35 -2.17 -14.14 9.35
C SER A 35 -1.38 -14.10 8.05
N ARG A 36 -0.68 -12.98 7.84
CA ARG A 36 0.24 -12.83 6.72
C ARG A 36 1.35 -13.86 6.81
N LEU A 37 1.80 -14.30 5.65
CA LEU A 37 2.91 -15.25 5.52
C LEU A 37 4.16 -14.52 5.05
N LYS A 38 5.31 -14.93 5.60
CA LYS A 38 6.64 -14.51 5.13
C LYS A 38 7.58 -15.69 5.00
N ALA A 39 8.69 -15.48 4.28
CA ALA A 39 9.81 -16.41 4.37
C ALA A 39 10.35 -16.42 5.81
N PRO A 40 10.86 -17.57 6.29
CA PRO A 40 11.56 -17.67 7.57
C PRO A 40 12.68 -16.63 7.70
N GLU A 41 12.95 -16.20 8.93
CA GLU A 41 14.08 -15.32 9.24
C GLU A 41 15.41 -15.99 8.88
N ILE A 42 16.29 -15.26 8.19
CA ILE A 42 17.59 -15.78 7.71
C ILE A 42 18.77 -14.98 8.26
N ARG A 43 18.53 -13.90 9.00
CA ARG A 43 19.62 -13.07 9.52
C ARG A 43 20.41 -13.83 10.58
N LEU A 44 21.72 -13.64 10.55
CA LEU A 44 22.67 -14.05 11.58
C LEU A 44 23.19 -12.78 12.26
N ILE A 45 23.10 -12.73 13.59
CA ILE A 45 23.56 -11.63 14.44
C ILE A 45 24.85 -12.08 15.09
N ASN A 46 25.98 -11.50 14.68
CA ASN A 46 27.32 -11.99 15.05
C ASN A 46 27.51 -13.50 14.77
N GLY A 47 26.94 -14.00 13.67
CA GLY A 47 26.98 -15.42 13.29
C GLY A 47 25.96 -16.32 13.99
N VAL A 48 25.16 -15.80 14.92
CA VAL A 48 24.09 -16.56 15.61
C VAL A 48 22.76 -16.33 14.89
N PRO A 49 21.98 -17.36 14.53
CA PRO A 49 20.65 -17.19 13.96
C PRO A 49 19.78 -16.25 14.79
N PHE A 50 19.08 -15.33 14.12
CA PHE A 50 18.27 -14.32 14.79
C PHE A 50 17.18 -14.90 15.70
N ASP A 51 16.59 -16.04 15.32
CA ASP A 51 15.60 -16.76 16.12
C ASP A 51 16.21 -17.33 17.40
N ASP A 52 17.47 -17.77 17.34
CA ASP A 52 18.22 -18.35 18.46
C ASP A 52 18.93 -17.30 19.32
N PHE A 53 18.99 -16.04 18.86
CA PHE A 53 19.66 -14.95 19.54
C PHE A 53 19.06 -14.70 20.93
N GLN A 54 19.84 -15.00 21.97
CA GLN A 54 19.47 -14.73 23.35
C GLN A 54 19.57 -13.23 23.63
N SER A 55 18.44 -12.62 23.96
CA SER A 55 18.37 -11.20 24.32
C SER A 55 19.15 -10.91 25.59
N GLU A 56 19.65 -9.68 25.71
CA GLU A 56 20.48 -9.21 26.82
C GLU A 56 21.82 -9.92 26.91
N THR A 57 22.70 -9.63 25.94
CA THR A 57 24.08 -10.09 26.02
C THR A 57 24.82 -9.46 27.21
N GLU A 58 25.98 -10.01 27.55
CA GLU A 58 26.89 -9.35 28.49
C GLU A 58 27.30 -7.95 28.00
N PHE A 59 27.56 -7.04 28.94
CA PHE A 59 28.07 -5.71 28.65
C PHE A 59 29.51 -5.79 28.13
N LYS A 60 29.75 -5.20 26.96
CA LYS A 60 31.05 -5.06 26.31
C LYS A 60 31.48 -3.60 26.35
N LYS A 61 32.79 -3.35 26.37
CA LYS A 61 33.31 -1.98 26.25
C LYS A 61 32.99 -1.41 24.87
N VAL A 62 32.59 -0.15 24.86
CA VAL A 62 32.47 0.65 23.65
C VAL A 62 33.83 0.76 22.93
N PRO A 63 33.88 0.63 21.59
CA PRO A 63 35.09 0.90 20.81
C PRO A 63 35.58 2.35 20.99
N LYS A 64 36.90 2.54 21.08
CA LYS A 64 37.49 3.88 21.21
C LYS A 64 37.15 4.72 19.97
N GLY A 65 36.61 5.93 20.19
CA GLY A 65 36.21 6.83 19.09
C GLY A 65 34.89 6.45 18.41
N TRP A 66 34.07 5.62 19.07
CA TRP A 66 32.72 5.29 18.61
C TRP A 66 31.91 6.55 18.27
N THR A 67 31.27 6.53 17.10
CA THR A 67 30.21 7.44 16.66
C THR A 67 28.94 6.67 16.32
N TYR A 68 27.77 7.31 16.26
CA TYR A 68 26.50 6.64 15.92
C TYR A 68 26.51 5.79 14.62
N SER A 69 27.48 5.99 13.73
CA SER A 69 27.69 5.20 12.51
C SER A 69 28.64 4.00 12.67
N THR A 70 29.10 3.69 13.88
CA THR A 70 29.96 2.53 14.13
C THR A 70 29.11 1.29 14.32
N ASP A 71 29.36 0.26 13.54
CA ASP A 71 28.70 -1.03 13.69
C ASP A 71 29.16 -1.72 14.98
N LEU A 72 28.22 -1.95 15.91
CA LEU A 72 28.48 -2.60 17.20
C LEU A 72 28.20 -4.10 17.20
N TYR A 73 27.67 -4.60 16.09
CA TYR A 73 27.40 -6.01 15.80
C TYR A 73 27.34 -6.20 14.28
N THR A 74 27.53 -7.43 13.82
CA THR A 74 27.39 -7.77 12.41
C THR A 74 26.04 -8.39 12.13
N VAL A 75 25.46 -8.04 10.97
CA VAL A 75 24.29 -8.70 10.41
C VAL A 75 24.72 -9.34 9.10
N THR A 76 24.63 -10.67 9.04
CA THR A 76 24.86 -11.45 7.81
C THR A 76 23.64 -12.31 7.53
N GLU A 77 23.66 -13.07 6.44
CA GLU A 77 22.59 -14.01 6.08
C GLU A 77 23.07 -15.46 6.19
N ASP A 78 22.18 -16.34 6.62
CA ASP A 78 22.33 -17.78 6.48
C ASP A 78 22.08 -18.19 5.03
N LEU A 79 23.16 -18.31 4.26
CA LEU A 79 23.09 -18.63 2.83
C LEU A 79 22.55 -20.03 2.56
N GLU A 80 22.84 -21.01 3.42
CA GLU A 80 22.34 -22.37 3.25
C GLU A 80 20.82 -22.41 3.45
N LYS A 81 20.31 -21.77 4.50
CA LYS A 81 18.88 -21.63 4.74
C LYS A 81 18.19 -20.85 3.62
N LYS A 82 18.79 -19.75 3.16
CA LYS A 82 18.28 -18.94 2.05
C LYS A 82 18.18 -19.74 0.75
N ASP A 83 19.21 -20.48 0.37
CA ASP A 83 19.22 -21.29 -0.84
C ASP A 83 18.19 -22.41 -0.79
N LYS A 84 18.03 -23.04 0.38
CA LYS A 84 17.00 -24.06 0.60
C LYS A 84 15.58 -23.48 0.42
N ILE A 85 15.31 -22.29 0.98
CA ILE A 85 14.03 -21.59 0.80
C ILE A 85 13.82 -21.24 -0.67
N ASN A 86 14.82 -20.66 -1.34
CA ASN A 86 14.73 -20.28 -2.75
C ASN A 86 14.47 -21.49 -3.65
N ALA A 87 15.14 -22.62 -3.40
CA ALA A 87 14.91 -23.87 -4.13
C ALA A 87 13.48 -24.40 -3.90
N ALA A 88 12.96 -24.29 -2.67
CA ALA A 88 11.58 -24.64 -2.36
C ALA A 88 10.57 -23.68 -3.02
N MET A 89 10.89 -22.41 -3.18
CA MET A 89 10.01 -21.44 -3.85
C MET A 89 10.01 -21.62 -5.38
N LYS A 90 11.10 -22.14 -5.95
CA LYS A 90 11.27 -22.28 -7.40
C LYS A 90 10.18 -23.14 -8.04
N GLY A 91 9.50 -22.58 -9.02
CA GLY A 91 8.45 -23.27 -9.80
C GLY A 91 7.09 -23.35 -9.11
N ARG A 92 6.93 -22.76 -7.91
CA ARG A 92 5.65 -22.65 -7.21
C ARG A 92 5.00 -21.31 -7.49
N SER A 93 3.67 -21.29 -7.56
CA SER A 93 2.90 -20.09 -7.87
C SER A 93 2.18 -19.57 -6.63
N ILE A 94 2.29 -18.26 -6.37
CA ILE A 94 1.47 -17.57 -5.35
C ILE A 94 0.00 -17.45 -5.74
N LYS A 95 -0.39 -17.83 -6.96
CA LYS A 95 -1.81 -17.92 -7.36
C LYS A 95 -2.41 -19.29 -7.05
N ASN A 96 -1.56 -20.29 -6.76
CA ASN A 96 -1.99 -21.65 -6.46
C ASN A 96 -2.05 -21.88 -4.93
N PRO A 97 -3.24 -22.02 -4.32
CA PRO A 97 -3.34 -22.19 -2.87
C PRO A 97 -2.67 -23.46 -2.36
N LEU A 98 -2.57 -24.52 -3.18
CA LEU A 98 -1.89 -25.76 -2.80
C LEU A 98 -0.38 -25.57 -2.68
N ASP A 99 0.23 -24.76 -3.56
CA ASP A 99 1.66 -24.46 -3.50
C ASP A 99 1.99 -23.67 -2.24
N ILE A 100 1.19 -22.65 -1.92
CA ILE A 100 1.35 -21.84 -0.70
C ILE A 100 1.14 -22.72 0.53
N GLN A 101 0.12 -23.58 0.52
CA GLN A 101 -0.16 -24.47 1.65
C GLN A 101 1.01 -25.43 1.87
N TRP A 102 1.57 -26.00 0.81
CA TRP A 102 2.74 -26.87 0.90
C TRP A 102 3.95 -26.12 1.47
N LEU A 103 4.21 -24.89 1.01
CA LEU A 103 5.30 -24.06 1.54
C LEU A 103 5.12 -23.77 3.03
N PHE A 104 3.89 -23.48 3.44
CA PHE A 104 3.56 -23.24 4.85
C PHE A 104 3.72 -24.51 5.69
N ASP A 105 3.15 -25.63 5.27
CA ASP A 105 3.19 -26.91 5.99
C ASP A 105 4.62 -27.45 6.14
N ASN A 106 5.53 -27.09 5.21
CA ASN A 106 6.94 -27.48 5.25
C ASN A 106 7.86 -26.39 5.84
N GLY A 107 7.32 -25.30 6.37
CA GLY A 107 8.09 -24.25 7.04
C GLY A 107 8.92 -23.35 6.12
N TYR A 108 8.67 -23.35 4.81
CA TYR A 108 9.24 -22.40 3.85
C TYR A 108 8.47 -21.07 3.80
N LEU A 109 7.26 -21.07 4.34
CA LEU A 109 6.53 -19.88 4.74
C LEU A 109 6.12 -20.03 6.21
N VAL A 110 6.22 -18.95 6.97
CA VAL A 110 5.82 -18.88 8.38
C VAL A 110 4.87 -17.71 8.59
N LYS A 111 4.06 -17.79 9.64
CA LYS A 111 3.22 -16.65 10.04
C LYS A 111 4.13 -15.49 10.41
N MET A 112 3.81 -14.30 9.89
CA MET A 112 4.48 -13.08 10.28
C MET A 112 4.12 -12.77 11.73
N GLU A 113 5.12 -12.52 12.58
CA GLU A 113 4.87 -12.09 13.96
C GLU A 113 4.15 -10.75 13.95
N ASN A 114 3.24 -10.51 14.89
CA ASN A 114 2.50 -9.25 14.96
C ASN A 114 3.39 -8.02 15.06
N VAL A 115 4.55 -8.16 15.71
CA VAL A 115 5.59 -7.14 15.81
C VAL A 115 6.92 -7.84 15.59
N GLU A 116 7.64 -7.45 14.56
CA GLU A 116 8.97 -8.01 14.32
C GLU A 116 9.98 -7.41 15.30
N PRO A 117 10.72 -8.25 16.04
CA PRO A 117 11.78 -7.77 16.90
C PRO A 117 12.95 -7.25 16.08
N ILE A 118 13.72 -6.36 16.68
CA ILE A 118 14.98 -5.84 16.14
C ILE A 118 16.09 -6.03 17.17
N ILE A 119 17.34 -6.07 16.71
CA ILE A 119 18.50 -6.02 17.60
C ILE A 119 18.94 -4.57 17.71
N GLU A 120 19.07 -4.09 18.95
CA GLU A 120 19.61 -2.77 19.24
C GLU A 120 20.74 -2.86 20.27
N PRO A 121 21.74 -1.98 20.18
CA PRO A 121 22.67 -1.77 21.27
C PRO A 121 22.00 -0.94 22.38
N GLU A 122 22.04 -1.44 23.61
CA GLU A 122 21.69 -0.71 24.82
C GLU A 122 22.97 -0.26 25.52
N PHE A 123 23.06 1.03 25.86
CA PHE A 123 24.26 1.63 26.44
C PHE A 123 24.12 1.84 27.93
N ASN A 124 25.23 1.61 28.63
CA ASN A 124 25.43 1.98 30.01
C ASN A 124 26.81 2.64 30.16
N HIS A 125 26.84 3.97 30.20
CA HIS A 125 28.06 4.76 30.21
C HIS A 125 29.01 4.41 29.04
N ASN A 126 30.12 3.73 29.32
CA ASN A 126 31.15 3.32 28.37
C ASN A 126 31.08 1.83 28.00
N THR A 127 29.97 1.18 28.33
CA THR A 127 29.68 -0.19 27.91
C THR A 127 28.37 -0.26 27.14
N TYR A 128 28.19 -1.34 26.38
CA TYR A 128 26.98 -1.64 25.64
C TYR A 128 26.67 -3.12 25.69
N ARG A 129 25.40 -3.48 25.55
CA ARG A 129 24.96 -4.86 25.29
C ARG A 129 23.98 -4.88 24.12
N LEU A 130 23.81 -6.03 23.49
CA LEU A 130 22.81 -6.21 22.44
C LEU A 130 21.53 -6.74 23.06
N VAL A 131 20.41 -6.14 22.67
CA VAL A 131 19.07 -6.49 23.15
C VAL A 131 18.14 -6.72 21.97
N LYS A 132 17.33 -7.77 22.05
CA LYS A 132 16.24 -8.04 21.12
C LYS A 132 15.01 -7.28 21.63
N LYS A 133 14.67 -6.17 20.95
CA LYS A 133 13.59 -5.27 21.31
C LYS A 133 12.42 -5.39 20.36
N TYR A 134 11.22 -5.25 20.89
CA TYR A 134 10.01 -5.06 20.12
C TYR A 134 9.72 -3.55 20.12
N PRO A 135 9.89 -2.84 18.99
CA PRO A 135 9.82 -1.40 18.99
C PRO A 135 8.42 -0.92 19.37
N ALA A 136 8.26 -0.17 20.47
CA ALA A 136 6.94 0.24 20.96
C ALA A 136 6.12 1.04 19.91
N TRP A 137 6.78 1.81 19.04
CA TRP A 137 6.09 2.52 17.96
C TRP A 137 5.37 1.59 16.99
N THR A 138 5.85 0.37 16.74
CA THR A 138 5.12 -0.62 15.93
C THR A 138 3.81 -1.08 16.60
N GLN A 139 3.77 -1.06 17.95
CA GLN A 139 2.59 -1.45 18.72
C GLN A 139 1.57 -0.30 18.83
N CYS A 140 2.02 0.95 18.97
CA CYS A 140 1.15 2.10 19.23
C CYS A 140 0.36 2.60 18.02
N TYR A 141 0.75 2.25 16.79
CA TYR A 141 0.05 2.67 15.56
C TYR A 141 -0.86 1.59 14.96
N GLY A 142 -1.14 0.49 15.68
CA GLY A 142 -1.98 -0.59 15.18
C GLY A 142 -1.39 -1.32 13.99
N SER A 143 -0.06 -1.29 13.82
CA SER A 143 0.68 -2.04 12.81
C SER A 143 0.72 -3.52 13.18
N HIS A 144 -0.46 -4.15 13.15
CA HIS A 144 -0.57 -5.59 13.24
C HIS A 144 -0.20 -6.20 11.90
N ASN A 145 0.72 -7.17 11.92
CA ASN A 145 1.01 -7.98 10.74
C ASN A 145 -0.10 -9.00 10.42
N ASP A 146 -1.13 -9.08 11.26
CA ASP A 146 -2.40 -9.73 10.94
C ASP A 146 -3.28 -8.82 10.06
N ALA A 147 -3.89 -9.39 9.03
CA ALA A 147 -4.89 -8.73 8.21
C ALA A 147 -6.30 -9.04 8.74
N TYR A 148 -7.19 -8.04 8.66
CA TYR A 148 -8.62 -8.16 9.00
C TYR A 148 -9.48 -7.80 7.78
N PRO A 149 -9.38 -8.57 6.68
CA PRO A 149 -10.13 -8.28 5.47
C PRO A 149 -11.63 -8.51 5.69
N ASN A 150 -12.47 -7.70 5.01
CA ASN A 150 -13.92 -7.91 5.01
C ASN A 150 -14.30 -9.17 4.20
N GLU A 151 -13.55 -9.43 3.13
CA GLU A 151 -13.80 -10.51 2.18
C GLU A 151 -12.54 -11.38 2.05
N VAL A 152 -12.75 -12.70 2.06
CA VAL A 152 -11.71 -13.71 1.92
C VAL A 152 -12.15 -14.75 0.90
N PHE A 153 -11.21 -15.23 0.09
CA PHE A 153 -11.47 -16.09 -1.07
C PHE A 153 -10.64 -17.37 -1.00
N GLU A 154 -11.16 -18.45 -1.55
CA GLU A 154 -10.44 -19.73 -1.62
C GLU A 154 -9.46 -19.78 -2.81
N THR A 155 -9.76 -19.02 -3.88
CA THR A 155 -8.95 -18.96 -5.09
C THR A 155 -8.42 -17.55 -5.34
N TYR A 156 -7.30 -17.46 -6.07
CA TYR A 156 -6.74 -16.18 -6.47
C TYR A 156 -7.63 -15.50 -7.50
N GLU A 157 -8.19 -16.27 -8.42
CA GLU A 157 -9.04 -15.81 -9.52
C GLU A 157 -10.31 -15.12 -9.01
N ASP A 158 -10.96 -15.68 -7.97
CA ASP A 158 -12.15 -15.05 -7.37
C ASP A 158 -11.79 -13.72 -6.70
N ALA A 159 -10.66 -13.66 -5.99
CA ALA A 159 -10.16 -12.44 -5.37
C ALA A 159 -9.79 -11.38 -6.43
N GLU A 160 -9.15 -11.80 -7.53
CA GLU A 160 -8.75 -10.92 -8.64
C GLU A 160 -9.97 -10.35 -9.37
N LYS A 161 -10.98 -11.20 -9.62
CA LYS A 161 -12.25 -10.75 -10.19
C LYS A 161 -12.92 -9.71 -9.30
N ARG A 162 -13.05 -10.02 -8.00
CA ARG A 162 -13.65 -9.09 -7.03
C ARG A 162 -12.88 -7.78 -6.91
N MET A 163 -11.55 -7.85 -6.93
CA MET A 163 -10.69 -6.68 -6.95
C MET A 163 -10.98 -5.79 -8.17
N ASN A 164 -11.09 -6.39 -9.36
CA ASN A 164 -11.38 -5.63 -10.60
C ASN A 164 -12.77 -5.00 -10.58
N GLU A 165 -13.79 -5.70 -10.05
CA GLU A 165 -15.12 -5.12 -9.82
C GLU A 165 -15.04 -3.88 -8.89
N ILE A 166 -14.28 -3.95 -7.80
CA ILE A 166 -14.07 -2.81 -6.91
C ILE A 166 -13.37 -1.66 -7.65
N LYS A 167 -12.36 -1.95 -8.49
CA LYS A 167 -11.68 -0.93 -9.32
C LYS A 167 -12.67 -0.24 -10.27
N GLU A 168 -13.50 -1.01 -10.96
CA GLU A 168 -14.52 -0.48 -11.87
C GLU A 168 -15.55 0.39 -11.15
N ILE A 169 -16.03 -0.04 -9.98
CA ILE A 169 -16.97 0.75 -9.16
C ILE A 169 -16.32 2.05 -8.71
N ARG A 170 -15.07 2.01 -8.23
CA ARG A 170 -14.33 3.21 -7.81
C ARG A 170 -14.08 4.15 -8.98
N HIS A 171 -13.70 3.62 -10.14
CA HIS A 171 -13.51 4.41 -11.34
C HIS A 171 -14.80 5.10 -11.77
N ARG A 172 -15.92 4.39 -11.82
CA ARG A 172 -17.23 4.97 -12.14
C ARG A 172 -17.62 6.08 -11.18
N LYS A 173 -17.47 5.87 -9.87
CA LYS A 173 -17.73 6.90 -8.86
C LYS A 173 -16.82 8.11 -9.02
N ALA A 174 -15.55 7.91 -9.36
CA ALA A 174 -14.63 9.01 -9.61
C ALA A 174 -15.05 9.85 -10.82
N VAL A 175 -15.52 9.20 -11.90
CA VAL A 175 -16.08 9.88 -13.08
C VAL A 175 -17.36 10.64 -12.71
N GLU A 176 -18.27 10.02 -11.95
CA GLU A 176 -19.49 10.68 -11.47
C GLU A 176 -19.17 11.93 -10.63
N CYS A 177 -18.23 11.85 -9.70
CA CYS A 177 -17.76 13.01 -8.94
C CYS A 177 -17.14 14.08 -9.84
N ALA A 178 -16.27 13.69 -10.79
CA ALA A 178 -15.64 14.64 -11.70
C ALA A 178 -16.65 15.33 -12.64
N LEU A 179 -17.75 14.66 -13.01
CA LEU A 179 -18.86 15.26 -13.75
C LEU A 179 -19.63 16.26 -12.88
N LEU A 180 -19.86 15.96 -11.60
CA LEU A 180 -20.49 16.91 -10.67
C LEU A 180 -19.64 18.17 -10.54
N ASP A 181 -18.34 18.02 -10.29
CA ASP A 181 -17.39 19.14 -10.23
C ASP A 181 -17.41 19.95 -11.54
N PHE A 182 -17.46 19.27 -12.70
CA PHE A 182 -17.57 19.92 -14.00
C PHE A 182 -18.82 20.79 -14.12
N TYR A 183 -20.00 20.31 -13.71
CA TYR A 183 -21.22 21.10 -13.80
C TYR A 183 -21.21 22.30 -12.85
N GLU A 184 -20.66 22.15 -11.64
CA GLU A 184 -20.48 23.27 -10.71
C GLU A 184 -19.53 24.33 -11.27
N ASP A 185 -18.39 23.92 -11.82
CA ASP A 185 -17.40 24.82 -12.44
C ASP A 185 -17.97 25.51 -13.70
N LEU A 186 -18.77 24.80 -14.51
CA LEU A 186 -19.43 25.34 -15.69
C LEU A 186 -20.40 26.45 -15.30
N GLU A 187 -21.31 26.20 -14.37
CA GLU A 187 -22.28 27.20 -13.93
C GLU A 187 -21.58 28.40 -13.29
N TRP A 188 -20.54 28.18 -12.48
CA TRP A 188 -19.71 29.26 -11.95
C TRP A 188 -19.08 30.12 -13.05
N ALA A 189 -18.52 29.52 -14.10
CA ALA A 189 -17.91 30.24 -15.21
C ALA A 189 -18.94 31.04 -16.03
N LEU A 190 -20.11 30.45 -16.28
CA LEU A 190 -21.22 31.12 -16.97
C LEU A 190 -21.78 32.30 -16.16
N GLU A 191 -21.96 32.14 -14.85
CA GLU A 191 -22.40 33.23 -13.95
C GLU A 191 -21.41 34.41 -13.98
N LYS A 192 -20.10 34.14 -13.99
CA LYS A 192 -19.07 35.18 -14.10
C LYS A 192 -19.13 35.90 -15.44
N TYR A 193 -19.25 35.15 -16.53
CA TYR A 193 -19.36 35.72 -17.86
C TYR A 193 -20.64 36.55 -18.02
N GLU A 194 -21.78 36.05 -17.55
CA GLU A 194 -23.07 36.75 -17.59
C GLU A 194 -23.03 38.07 -16.84
N ALA A 195 -22.40 38.10 -15.66
CA ALA A 195 -22.28 39.31 -14.85
C ALA A 195 -21.50 40.43 -15.57
N GLU A 196 -20.55 40.09 -16.45
CA GLU A 196 -19.71 41.05 -17.17
C GLU A 196 -20.23 41.37 -18.59
N HIS A 197 -20.85 40.41 -19.29
CA HIS A 197 -21.21 40.51 -20.71
C HIS A 197 -22.73 40.45 -20.98
N GLY A 198 -23.52 40.07 -19.97
CA GLY A 198 -24.96 39.85 -20.07
C GLY A 198 -25.34 38.45 -20.56
N GLY A 199 -26.61 38.08 -20.40
CA GLY A 199 -27.09 36.70 -20.55
C GLY A 199 -27.42 36.22 -21.96
N ARG A 200 -27.21 37.02 -23.01
CA ARG A 200 -27.71 36.70 -24.37
C ARG A 200 -27.08 35.45 -24.99
N GLU A 201 -25.81 35.19 -24.70
CA GLU A 201 -25.01 34.12 -25.33
C GLU A 201 -24.78 32.92 -24.40
N ILE A 202 -25.25 32.99 -23.15
CA ILE A 202 -24.96 32.00 -22.10
C ILE A 202 -25.39 30.58 -22.51
N GLU A 203 -26.58 30.43 -23.08
CA GLU A 203 -27.05 29.11 -23.49
C GLU A 203 -26.26 28.55 -24.68
N GLU A 204 -25.82 29.40 -25.61
CA GLU A 204 -24.98 28.97 -26.73
C GLU A 204 -23.61 28.48 -26.23
N ILE A 205 -23.00 29.24 -25.30
CA ILE A 205 -21.74 28.89 -24.66
C ILE A 205 -21.88 27.57 -23.88
N ARG A 206 -22.96 27.41 -23.11
CA ARG A 206 -23.27 26.17 -22.37
C ARG A 206 -23.34 24.98 -23.31
N GLN A 207 -24.11 25.07 -24.38
CA GLN A 207 -24.26 23.96 -25.34
C GLN A 207 -22.95 23.63 -26.05
N LYS A 208 -22.14 24.63 -26.39
CA LYS A 208 -20.80 24.43 -27.00
C LYS A 208 -19.88 23.64 -26.06
N ILE A 209 -19.93 23.91 -24.76
CA ILE A 209 -19.15 23.20 -23.75
C ILE A 209 -19.68 21.77 -23.53
N LEU A 210 -21.00 21.60 -23.40
CA LEU A 210 -21.63 20.29 -23.18
C LEU A 210 -21.52 19.33 -24.38
N ALA A 211 -21.33 19.86 -25.58
CA ALA A 211 -21.10 19.06 -26.79
C ALA A 211 -19.70 18.40 -26.82
N ARG A 212 -18.80 18.72 -25.88
CA ARG A 212 -17.44 18.18 -25.86
C ARG A 212 -17.41 16.74 -25.33
N PRO A 213 -16.55 15.88 -25.87
CA PRO A 213 -16.32 14.57 -25.28
C PRO A 213 -15.55 14.71 -23.96
N HIS A 214 -15.66 13.71 -23.08
CA HIS A 214 -14.92 13.65 -21.81
C HIS A 214 -15.11 14.89 -20.91
N LEU A 215 -16.38 15.23 -20.64
CA LEU A 215 -16.72 16.34 -19.75
C LEU A 215 -16.07 16.18 -18.36
N ASP A 216 -15.94 14.94 -17.89
CA ASP A 216 -15.28 14.58 -16.64
C ASP A 216 -13.79 14.95 -16.59
N ASP A 217 -13.15 15.18 -17.74
CA ASP A 217 -11.75 15.63 -17.83
C ASP A 217 -11.63 17.13 -18.15
N THR A 218 -12.73 17.87 -18.31
CA THR A 218 -12.67 19.31 -18.61
C THR A 218 -12.46 20.13 -17.34
N MET A 219 -11.50 21.06 -17.38
CA MET A 219 -11.29 22.09 -16.36
C MET A 219 -11.67 23.47 -16.91
N PHE A 220 -12.16 24.34 -16.03
CA PHE A 220 -12.51 25.71 -16.36
C PHE A 220 -11.58 26.72 -15.71
N ARG A 221 -11.47 27.88 -16.35
CA ARG A 221 -10.87 29.09 -15.78
C ARG A 221 -11.60 30.29 -16.37
N TYR A 222 -12.05 31.19 -15.51
CA TYR A 222 -12.49 32.52 -15.94
C TYR A 222 -11.33 33.50 -15.79
N TYR A 223 -10.91 34.15 -16.88
CA TYR A 223 -9.79 35.09 -16.84
C TYR A 223 -9.97 36.22 -17.87
N LYS A 224 -9.86 37.47 -17.42
CA LYS A 224 -9.95 38.68 -18.27
C LYS A 224 -11.21 38.73 -19.16
N GLY A 225 -12.36 38.31 -18.62
CA GLY A 225 -13.61 38.31 -19.37
C GLY A 225 -13.83 37.05 -20.21
N GLU A 226 -12.87 36.11 -20.21
CA GLU A 226 -12.91 34.95 -21.08
C GLU A 226 -13.14 33.65 -20.30
N ILE A 227 -13.93 32.74 -20.86
CA ILE A 227 -14.05 31.36 -20.40
C ILE A 227 -13.00 30.52 -21.12
N LEU A 228 -12.07 30.00 -20.35
CA LEU A 228 -10.99 29.15 -20.81
C LEU A 228 -11.20 27.72 -20.33
N VAL A 229 -10.87 26.74 -21.18
CA VAL A 229 -11.01 25.32 -20.86
C VAL A 229 -9.78 24.52 -21.23
N VAL A 230 -9.51 23.45 -20.50
CA VAL A 230 -8.41 22.51 -20.81
C VAL A 230 -8.74 21.11 -20.28
N SER A 231 -8.09 20.09 -20.84
CA SER A 231 -8.08 18.74 -20.27
C SER A 231 -7.29 18.73 -18.95
N ARG A 232 -7.86 18.11 -17.91
CA ARG A 232 -7.24 17.93 -16.59
C ARG A 232 -6.03 17.03 -16.72
N GLU A 233 -6.11 15.97 -17.51
CA GLU A 233 -4.97 15.10 -17.81
C GLU A 233 -3.84 15.88 -18.51
N ALA A 234 -4.17 16.69 -19.52
CA ALA A 234 -3.18 17.47 -20.24
C ALA A 234 -2.50 18.51 -19.34
N HIS A 235 -3.27 19.25 -18.55
CA HIS A 235 -2.75 20.26 -17.61
C HIS A 235 -1.90 19.63 -16.49
N ARG A 236 -2.19 18.39 -16.07
CA ARG A 236 -1.33 17.66 -15.12
C ARG A 236 0.04 17.31 -15.71
N LYS A 237 0.12 17.03 -17.02
CA LYS A 237 1.37 16.71 -17.72
C LYS A 237 2.17 17.97 -18.05
N ASP A 238 1.48 19.05 -18.37
CA ASP A 238 2.08 20.36 -18.66
C ASP A 238 1.24 21.48 -18.04
N THR A 239 1.72 22.05 -16.95
CA THR A 239 1.04 23.15 -16.24
C THR A 239 1.09 24.48 -16.99
N HIS A 240 1.81 24.54 -18.12
CA HIS A 240 1.92 25.72 -18.98
C HIS A 240 1.21 25.54 -20.31
N ILE A 241 0.44 24.46 -20.47
CA ILE A 241 -0.39 24.23 -21.65
C ILE A 241 -1.31 25.42 -21.91
N GLU A 242 -1.49 25.76 -23.18
CA GLU A 242 -2.42 26.79 -23.61
C GLU A 242 -3.85 26.34 -23.37
N TRP A 243 -4.65 27.20 -22.74
CA TRP A 243 -6.06 26.93 -22.49
C TRP A 243 -6.87 27.39 -23.68
N GLU A 244 -7.83 26.57 -24.12
CA GLU A 244 -8.71 26.92 -25.22
C GLU A 244 -9.70 27.99 -24.77
N LYS A 245 -9.79 29.09 -25.52
CA LYS A 245 -10.80 30.13 -25.31
C LYS A 245 -12.14 29.69 -25.91
N ILE A 246 -13.19 29.73 -25.10
CA ILE A 246 -14.56 29.37 -25.52
C ILE A 246 -15.43 30.60 -25.79
N ALA A 247 -15.32 31.62 -24.93
CA ALA A 247 -16.01 32.91 -24.98
C ALA A 247 -15.08 33.98 -24.42
#